data_AF-A0A416U7U3-F1
#
_entry.id   AF-A0A416U7U3-F1
#
_cell.length_a   1.000
_cell.length_b   1.000
_cell.length_c   1.000
_cell.angle_alpha   90.00
_cell.angle_beta   90.00
_cell.angle_gamma   90.00
#
_symmetry.space_group_name_H-M   'P 1'
#
loop_
_entity.id
_entity.type
_entity.pdbx_description
1 polymer ?
#
loop_
_entity_poly.entity_id
_entity_poly.type
_entity_poly.pdbx_seq_one_letter_code
_entity_poly.pdbx_strand_id
1 'polypeptide(L)'
;MANYDYEIVNGRKIRVRPKETVSEIDKNGYFRRQPNHFTTPFGDGENDLKAEGNKRYRLVWAKLCHWSNRAAIVRELEGLEDQISVNMVEHAPYEKNLGWEYVYNENNIDPVLGDQFLSEAYYRADDDYQGRTTVPALIDTTTGKVVNNDYNWLTTYFEVNFRPWHKKGAPELYPVELREEIDKMNLWLFDNINNAVYRSSFSRSNEGHFDGVNTFFADFAVPPADAKGRIEGEEDGFRASTHYDLALPKIDWDAQWKVSTERAYLSSDPTHPIYLGNNRRFDIDPTWYDLGAESPKKEEKETPPSCGCCCG
;
A
#
# COMPACT_ATOMS: atom_id res chain seq x y z
N MET A 1 -16.68 -26.60 -11.65
CA MET A 1 -17.03 -25.18 -11.45
C MET A 1 -16.68 -24.83 -10.02
N ALA A 2 -15.93 -23.76 -9.80
CA ALA A 2 -15.66 -23.29 -8.45
C ALA A 2 -16.98 -22.89 -7.76
N ASN A 3 -17.17 -23.29 -6.51
CA ASN A 3 -18.31 -22.84 -5.71
C ASN A 3 -17.94 -21.50 -5.08
N TYR A 4 -18.65 -20.45 -5.47
CA TYR A 4 -18.45 -19.11 -4.91
C TYR A 4 -19.61 -18.72 -4.01
N ASP A 5 -19.28 -18.02 -2.94
CA ASP A 5 -20.27 -17.37 -2.08
C ASP A 5 -20.70 -16.03 -2.67
N TYR A 6 -21.97 -15.69 -2.49
CA TYR A 6 -22.55 -14.45 -2.97
C TYR A 6 -23.39 -13.79 -1.87
N GLU A 7 -23.49 -12.47 -1.97
CA GLU A 7 -24.43 -11.63 -1.23
C GLU A 7 -25.35 -10.89 -2.19
N ILE A 8 -26.56 -10.58 -1.73
CA ILE A 8 -27.49 -9.72 -2.47
C ILE A 8 -27.42 -8.32 -1.89
N VAL A 9 -26.92 -7.38 -2.68
CA VAL A 9 -26.85 -5.95 -2.31
C VAL A 9 -27.66 -5.16 -3.31
N ASN A 10 -28.72 -4.48 -2.86
CA ASN A 10 -29.59 -3.69 -3.73
C ASN A 10 -30.12 -4.46 -4.97
N GLY A 11 -30.40 -5.75 -4.81
CA GLY A 11 -30.85 -6.64 -5.89
C GLY A 11 -29.74 -7.16 -6.81
N ARG A 12 -28.48 -6.78 -6.59
CA ARG A 12 -27.31 -7.29 -7.31
C ARG A 12 -26.70 -8.48 -6.61
N LYS A 13 -26.27 -9.47 -7.38
CA LYS A 13 -25.55 -10.64 -6.88
C LYS A 13 -24.05 -10.38 -6.89
N ILE A 14 -23.48 -10.10 -5.72
CA ILE A 14 -22.07 -9.72 -5.55
C ILE A 14 -21.30 -10.91 -4.97
N ARG A 15 -20.19 -11.30 -5.60
CA ARG A 15 -19.33 -12.39 -5.11
C ARG A 15 -18.56 -11.94 -3.85
N VAL A 16 -18.51 -12.80 -2.85
CA VAL A 16 -17.71 -12.55 -1.64
C VAL A 16 -16.22 -12.59 -1.98
N ARG A 17 -15.49 -11.57 -1.54
CA ARG A 17 -14.06 -11.40 -1.81
C ARG A 17 -13.20 -12.29 -0.89
N PRO A 18 -12.15 -12.95 -1.42
CA PRO A 18 -11.13 -13.62 -0.62
C PRO A 18 -10.41 -12.67 0.36
N LYS A 19 -10.13 -13.12 1.58
CA LYS A 19 -9.39 -12.36 2.59
C LYS A 19 -7.89 -12.61 2.47
N GLU A 20 -7.10 -11.55 2.43
CA GLU A 20 -5.62 -11.54 2.33
C GLU A 20 -4.99 -12.51 3.34
N THR A 21 -5.36 -12.37 4.60
CA THR A 21 -4.77 -13.16 5.69
C THR A 21 -5.22 -14.62 5.73
N VAL A 22 -5.96 -15.07 4.71
CA VAL A 22 -6.40 -16.45 4.52
C VAL A 22 -5.89 -16.97 3.17
N SER A 23 -6.08 -16.19 2.09
CA SER A 23 -5.76 -16.62 0.72
C SER A 23 -4.30 -16.38 0.32
N GLU A 24 -3.60 -15.47 1.00
CA GLU A 24 -2.22 -15.06 0.68
C GLU A 24 -1.24 -15.54 1.77
N ILE A 25 -1.56 -16.61 2.49
CA ILE A 25 -0.70 -17.20 3.53
C ILE A 25 -0.25 -18.57 3.07
N ASP A 26 1.06 -18.81 3.02
CA ASP A 26 1.60 -20.13 2.71
C ASP A 26 1.53 -21.08 3.90
N LYS A 27 1.85 -22.36 3.66
CA LYS A 27 1.83 -23.43 4.68
C LYS A 27 2.72 -23.16 5.91
N ASN A 28 3.68 -22.23 5.81
CA ASN A 28 4.59 -21.85 6.88
C ASN A 28 4.17 -20.54 7.57
N GLY A 29 2.99 -20.01 7.25
CA GLY A 29 2.48 -18.76 7.82
C GLY A 29 3.06 -17.50 7.18
N TYR A 30 3.83 -17.59 6.10
CA TYR A 30 4.37 -16.41 5.42
C TYR A 30 3.32 -15.78 4.52
N PHE A 31 3.25 -14.46 4.53
CA PHE A 31 2.47 -13.72 3.55
C PHE A 31 3.12 -13.80 2.15
N ARG A 32 2.35 -14.32 1.18
CA ARG A 32 2.67 -14.40 -0.25
C ARG A 32 1.62 -13.61 -1.03
N ARG A 33 1.98 -12.38 -1.39
CA ARG A 33 1.12 -11.50 -2.19
C ARG A 33 0.65 -12.21 -3.46
N GLN A 34 -0.64 -12.09 -3.78
CA GLN A 34 -1.17 -12.59 -5.03
C GLN A 34 -0.46 -11.94 -6.24
N PRO A 35 -0.22 -12.70 -7.32
CA PRO A 35 0.28 -12.12 -8.55
C PRO A 35 -0.79 -11.24 -9.21
N ASN A 36 -0.33 -10.34 -10.10
CA ASN A 36 -1.21 -9.61 -11.00
C ASN A 36 -1.80 -10.58 -12.03
N HIS A 37 -3.02 -10.33 -12.49
CA HIS A 37 -3.78 -11.26 -13.35
C HIS A 37 -4.03 -10.68 -14.74
N PHE A 38 -4.44 -9.41 -14.78
CA PHE A 38 -4.63 -8.68 -16.03
C PHE A 38 -3.34 -7.89 -16.29
N THR A 39 -2.45 -8.46 -17.10
CA THR A 39 -1.11 -7.91 -17.35
C THR A 39 -0.88 -7.59 -18.83
N THR A 40 -1.94 -7.51 -19.63
CA THR A 40 -1.84 -7.21 -21.07
C THR A 40 -1.09 -5.88 -21.26
N PRO A 41 0.01 -5.87 -22.03
CA PRO A 41 0.82 -4.68 -22.23
C PRO A 41 0.13 -3.68 -23.16
N PHE A 42 0.59 -2.42 -23.12
CA PHE A 42 0.31 -1.45 -24.17
C PHE A 42 1.42 -1.48 -25.22
N GLY A 43 1.06 -1.45 -26.50
CA GLY A 43 2.04 -1.55 -27.58
C GLY A 43 1.44 -1.79 -28.95
N ASP A 44 2.30 -2.12 -29.91
CA ASP A 44 1.95 -2.37 -31.31
C ASP A 44 1.73 -3.85 -31.64
N GLY A 45 1.90 -4.75 -30.67
CA GLY A 45 1.57 -6.16 -30.81
C GLY A 45 0.10 -6.40 -31.16
N GLU A 46 -0.18 -7.58 -31.73
CA GLU A 46 -1.51 -7.98 -32.18
C GLU A 46 -2.54 -8.00 -31.04
N ASN A 47 -2.11 -8.43 -29.85
CA ASN A 47 -2.96 -8.54 -28.65
C ASN A 47 -2.71 -7.45 -27.62
N ASP A 48 -1.87 -6.45 -27.95
CA ASP A 48 -1.54 -5.37 -27.04
C ASP A 48 -2.71 -4.37 -26.96
N LEU A 49 -2.89 -3.77 -25.79
CA LEU A 49 -3.76 -2.63 -25.61
C LEU A 49 -3.20 -1.43 -26.39
N LYS A 50 -4.09 -0.61 -26.95
CA LYS A 50 -3.70 0.60 -27.68
C LYS A 50 -3.90 1.80 -26.78
N ALA A 51 -2.87 2.62 -26.62
CA ALA A 51 -3.04 3.90 -25.94
C ALA A 51 -3.90 4.79 -26.83
N GLU A 52 -4.94 5.40 -26.26
CA GLU A 52 -5.90 6.21 -26.99
C GLU A 52 -6.30 7.43 -26.16
N GLY A 53 -6.19 8.62 -26.76
CA GLY A 53 -6.60 9.88 -26.15
C GLY A 53 -8.08 10.20 -26.36
N ASN A 54 -8.96 9.31 -25.89
CA ASN A 54 -10.40 9.41 -26.11
C ASN A 54 -11.24 9.00 -24.88
N LYS A 55 -10.64 8.96 -23.68
CA LYS A 55 -11.30 8.55 -22.43
C LYS A 55 -11.81 7.10 -22.44
N ARG A 56 -11.34 6.25 -23.37
CA ARG A 56 -11.65 4.81 -23.40
C ARG A 56 -11.23 4.09 -22.11
N TYR A 57 -10.14 4.53 -21.48
CA TYR A 57 -9.65 3.91 -20.26
C TYR A 57 -10.15 4.64 -19.02
N ARG A 58 -10.53 3.86 -18.01
CA ARG A 58 -10.97 4.31 -16.69
C ARG A 58 -10.09 3.68 -15.62
N LEU A 59 -9.34 4.51 -14.90
CA LEU A 59 -8.54 4.10 -13.76
C LEU A 59 -9.38 4.14 -12.48
N VAL A 60 -9.54 2.98 -11.85
CA VAL A 60 -10.16 2.87 -10.52
C VAL A 60 -9.06 2.74 -9.47
N TRP A 61 -9.12 3.60 -8.44
CA TRP A 61 -8.10 3.70 -7.38
C TRP A 61 -8.72 4.00 -6.01
N ALA A 62 -7.94 3.88 -4.94
CA ALA A 62 -8.38 4.17 -3.57
C ALA A 62 -7.32 4.97 -2.80
N LYS A 63 -7.75 5.97 -2.01
CA LYS A 63 -6.85 6.87 -1.24
C LYS A 63 -5.91 6.10 -0.31
N LEU A 64 -6.41 5.06 0.34
CA LEU A 64 -5.66 4.25 1.30
C LEU A 64 -4.68 3.27 0.62
N CYS A 65 -4.77 3.06 -0.69
CA CYS A 65 -3.92 2.10 -1.39
C CYS A 65 -2.71 2.77 -2.05
N HIS A 66 -1.54 2.55 -1.45
CA HIS A 66 -0.25 3.05 -1.95
C HIS A 66 0.05 2.61 -3.40
N TRP A 67 -0.35 1.40 -3.80
CA TRP A 67 -0.15 0.89 -5.16
C TRP A 67 -0.95 1.69 -6.18
N SER A 68 -2.22 1.98 -5.87
CA SER A 68 -3.10 2.69 -6.80
C SER A 68 -2.84 4.20 -6.86
N ASN A 69 -2.35 4.77 -5.75
CA ASN A 69 -1.95 6.17 -5.69
C ASN A 69 -0.85 6.50 -6.72
N ARG A 70 0.06 5.56 -7.01
CA ARG A 70 1.12 5.75 -8.02
C ARG A 70 0.53 6.08 -9.40
N ALA A 71 -0.42 5.27 -9.86
CA ALA A 71 -1.09 5.46 -11.14
C ALA A 71 -1.89 6.79 -11.18
N ALA A 72 -2.55 7.16 -10.08
CA ALA A 72 -3.26 8.44 -9.98
C ALA A 72 -2.29 9.63 -10.05
N ILE A 73 -1.17 9.58 -9.32
CA ILE A 73 -0.13 10.64 -9.32
C ILE A 73 0.48 10.79 -10.70
N VAL A 74 0.91 9.70 -11.33
CA VAL A 74 1.52 9.73 -12.67
C VAL A 74 0.56 10.31 -13.70
N ARG A 75 -0.73 9.91 -13.66
CA ARG A 75 -1.76 10.48 -14.53
C ARG A 75 -1.84 12.02 -14.42
N GLU A 76 -1.78 12.58 -13.21
CA GLU A 76 -1.83 14.03 -12.99
C GLU A 76 -0.51 14.73 -13.38
N LEU A 77 0.64 14.12 -13.05
CA LEU A 77 1.95 14.65 -13.42
C LEU A 77 2.10 14.75 -14.95
N GLU A 78 1.68 13.72 -15.68
CA GLU A 78 1.74 13.65 -17.13
C GLU A 78 0.63 14.42 -17.85
N GLY A 79 -0.39 14.89 -17.12
CA GLY A 79 -1.49 15.67 -17.70
C GLY A 79 -2.49 14.84 -18.51
N LEU A 80 -2.73 13.59 -18.09
CA LEU A 80 -3.59 12.63 -18.77
C LEU A 80 -5.05 12.68 -18.31
N GLU A 81 -5.46 13.75 -17.62
CA GLU A 81 -6.79 13.82 -17.01
C GLU A 81 -7.93 13.79 -18.02
N ASP A 82 -7.67 14.32 -19.22
CA ASP A 82 -8.58 14.30 -20.35
C ASP A 82 -8.50 13.05 -21.22
N GLN A 83 -7.60 12.12 -20.90
CA GLN A 83 -7.35 10.91 -21.71
C GLN A 83 -7.74 9.64 -20.97
N ILE A 84 -7.54 9.62 -19.65
CA ILE A 84 -7.88 8.51 -18.78
C ILE A 84 -8.85 9.04 -17.73
N SER A 85 -10.09 8.55 -17.76
CA SER A 85 -11.06 8.91 -16.72
C SER A 85 -10.69 8.20 -15.40
N VAL A 86 -11.15 8.72 -14.27
CA VAL A 86 -10.93 8.09 -12.96
C VAL A 86 -12.23 7.82 -12.23
N ASN A 87 -12.24 6.80 -11.38
CA ASN A 87 -13.16 6.72 -10.24
C ASN A 87 -12.44 6.28 -8.97
N MET A 88 -13.11 6.50 -7.85
CA MET A 88 -12.62 6.16 -6.54
C MET A 88 -13.50 5.12 -5.88
N VAL A 89 -12.85 4.22 -5.14
CA VAL A 89 -13.50 3.20 -4.32
C VAL A 89 -12.99 3.24 -2.89
N GLU A 90 -13.79 2.72 -1.97
CA GLU A 90 -13.45 2.56 -0.55
C GLU A 90 -13.96 1.18 -0.07
N HIS A 91 -13.52 0.76 1.11
CA HIS A 91 -14.17 -0.31 1.83
C HIS A 91 -15.52 0.14 2.40
N ALA A 92 -16.54 -0.70 2.21
CA ALA A 92 -17.86 -0.48 2.78
C ALA A 92 -18.17 -1.53 3.88
N PRO A 93 -18.90 -1.14 4.94
CA PRO A 93 -19.17 -1.99 6.08
C PRO A 93 -20.32 -2.96 5.79
N TYR A 94 -20.01 -4.04 5.07
CA TYR A 94 -20.90 -5.20 4.90
C TYR A 94 -20.52 -6.33 5.86
N GLU A 95 -21.49 -7.18 6.23
CA GLU A 95 -21.24 -8.35 7.08
C GLU A 95 -20.21 -9.29 6.45
N LYS A 96 -20.34 -9.53 5.13
CA LYS A 96 -19.32 -10.24 4.35
C LYS A 96 -18.41 -9.25 3.63
N ASN A 97 -17.16 -9.66 3.40
CA ASN A 97 -16.21 -8.86 2.63
C ASN A 97 -16.59 -8.88 1.14
N LEU A 98 -17.11 -7.78 0.63
CA LEU A 98 -17.47 -7.63 -0.80
C LEU A 98 -16.42 -6.85 -1.59
N GLY A 99 -15.33 -6.43 -0.94
CA GLY A 99 -14.22 -5.72 -1.57
C GLY A 99 -14.43 -4.22 -1.69
N TRP A 100 -14.05 -3.68 -2.84
CA TRP A 100 -14.05 -2.25 -3.13
C TRP A 100 -15.39 -1.81 -3.71
N GLU A 101 -16.05 -0.86 -3.06
CA GLU A 101 -17.33 -0.28 -3.48
C GLU A 101 -17.13 1.17 -3.93
N TYR A 102 -17.92 1.62 -4.91
CA TYR A 102 -17.93 3.00 -5.40
C TYR A 102 -18.69 3.96 -4.45
N VAL A 103 -18.34 3.95 -3.17
CA VAL A 103 -19.04 4.68 -2.07
C VAL A 103 -19.15 6.19 -2.26
N TYR A 104 -18.35 6.75 -3.16
CA TYR A 104 -18.29 8.18 -3.45
C TYR A 104 -19.30 8.62 -4.52
N ASN A 105 -19.98 7.66 -5.16
CA ASN A 105 -20.96 7.93 -6.20
C ASN A 105 -22.39 7.90 -5.67
N GLU A 106 -23.31 8.50 -6.42
CA GLU A 106 -24.74 8.41 -6.13
C GLU A 106 -25.18 6.94 -6.13
N ASN A 107 -25.88 6.52 -5.07
CA ASN A 107 -26.30 5.13 -4.84
C ASN A 107 -25.16 4.10 -4.85
N ASN A 108 -23.93 4.55 -4.62
CA ASN A 108 -22.70 3.76 -4.71
C ASN A 108 -22.45 3.14 -6.10
N ILE A 109 -22.96 3.76 -7.18
CA ILE A 109 -22.84 3.23 -8.55
C ILE A 109 -21.88 4.08 -9.39
N ASP A 110 -20.87 3.46 -10.00
CA ASP A 110 -20.03 4.11 -11.01
C ASP A 110 -20.91 4.57 -12.20
N PRO A 111 -20.95 5.88 -12.53
CA PRO A 111 -21.87 6.39 -13.54
C PRO A 111 -21.48 6.02 -14.99
N VAL A 112 -20.25 5.55 -15.21
CA VAL A 112 -19.74 5.14 -16.52
C VAL A 112 -19.95 3.65 -16.72
N LEU A 113 -19.62 2.84 -15.71
CA LEU A 113 -19.66 1.37 -15.78
C LEU A 113 -21.01 0.79 -15.34
N GLY A 114 -21.77 1.53 -14.54
CA GLY A 114 -22.97 1.01 -13.89
C GLY A 114 -22.65 -0.04 -12.82
N ASP A 115 -21.43 -0.06 -12.27
CA ASP A 115 -21.00 -1.01 -11.24
C ASP A 115 -21.21 -0.46 -9.84
N GLN A 116 -21.59 -1.31 -8.88
CA GLN A 116 -21.58 -0.98 -7.46
C GLN A 116 -20.25 -1.36 -6.82
N PHE A 117 -19.67 -2.49 -7.24
CA PHE A 117 -18.38 -2.99 -6.77
C PHE A 117 -17.39 -3.14 -7.92
N LEU A 118 -16.12 -2.83 -7.66
CA LEU A 118 -15.04 -3.04 -8.64
C LEU A 118 -14.95 -4.51 -9.10
N SER A 119 -15.38 -5.45 -8.26
CA SER A 119 -15.36 -6.87 -8.57
C SER A 119 -16.22 -7.25 -9.78
N GLU A 120 -17.28 -6.49 -10.06
CA GLU A 120 -18.13 -6.71 -11.24
C GLU A 120 -17.33 -6.56 -12.54
N ALA A 121 -16.44 -5.57 -12.63
CA ALA A 121 -15.55 -5.40 -13.79
C ALA A 121 -14.47 -6.49 -13.91
N TYR A 122 -13.99 -7.01 -12.79
CA TYR A 122 -13.08 -8.16 -12.76
C TYR A 122 -13.76 -9.42 -13.30
N TYR A 123 -14.97 -9.72 -12.85
CA TYR A 123 -15.69 -10.93 -13.28
C TYR A 123 -16.26 -10.85 -14.69
N ARG A 124 -16.50 -9.63 -15.21
CA ARG A 124 -16.74 -9.46 -16.65
C ARG A 124 -15.50 -9.76 -17.50
N ALA A 125 -14.31 -9.51 -16.96
CA ALA A 125 -13.06 -9.77 -17.65
C ALA A 125 -12.70 -11.26 -17.62
N ASP A 126 -12.89 -11.91 -16.47
CA ASP A 126 -12.66 -13.34 -16.23
C ASP A 126 -13.63 -13.84 -15.15
N ASP A 127 -14.62 -14.64 -15.54
CA ASP A 127 -15.68 -15.16 -14.67
C ASP A 127 -15.18 -16.22 -13.67
N ASP A 128 -14.10 -16.90 -14.03
CA ASP A 128 -13.41 -17.91 -13.23
C ASP A 128 -12.38 -17.31 -12.27
N TYR A 129 -12.15 -15.98 -12.29
CA TYR A 129 -11.20 -15.29 -11.43
C TYR A 129 -11.44 -15.56 -9.92
N GLN A 130 -10.42 -16.13 -9.26
CA GLN A 130 -10.43 -16.51 -7.84
C GLN A 130 -9.70 -15.53 -6.92
N GLY A 131 -8.95 -14.58 -7.48
CA GLY A 131 -8.11 -13.67 -6.72
C GLY A 131 -8.89 -12.52 -6.10
N ARG A 132 -8.19 -11.68 -5.34
CA ARG A 132 -8.76 -10.42 -4.84
C ARG A 132 -8.84 -9.42 -5.96
N THR A 133 -9.97 -8.74 -6.03
CA THR A 133 -10.20 -7.62 -6.94
C THR A 133 -9.50 -6.40 -6.35
N THR A 134 -8.34 -6.05 -6.89
CA THR A 134 -7.44 -5.01 -6.35
C THR A 134 -7.58 -3.68 -7.06
N VAL A 135 -7.14 -2.62 -6.39
CA VAL A 135 -6.76 -1.37 -7.06
C VAL A 135 -5.23 -1.27 -7.11
N PRO A 136 -4.62 -0.64 -8.13
CA PRO A 136 -5.27 -0.01 -9.28
C PRO A 136 -5.88 -1.03 -10.24
N ALA A 137 -6.95 -0.63 -10.92
CA ALA A 137 -7.53 -1.37 -12.02
C ALA A 137 -7.80 -0.42 -13.19
N LEU A 138 -7.22 -0.70 -14.34
CA LEU A 138 -7.51 -0.02 -15.59
C LEU A 138 -8.62 -0.80 -16.31
N ILE A 139 -9.74 -0.11 -16.56
CA ILE A 139 -10.94 -0.68 -17.16
C ILE A 139 -11.13 -0.06 -18.54
N ASP A 140 -11.38 -0.90 -19.55
CA ASP A 140 -11.82 -0.44 -20.86
C ASP A 140 -13.33 -0.16 -20.80
N THR A 141 -13.72 1.11 -20.95
CA THR A 141 -15.12 1.53 -20.82
C THR A 141 -16.01 1.01 -21.93
N THR A 142 -15.47 0.57 -23.07
CA THR A 142 -16.27 -0.01 -24.15
C THR A 142 -16.71 -1.44 -23.85
N THR A 143 -15.92 -2.17 -23.06
CA THR A 143 -16.21 -3.57 -22.69
C THR A 143 -16.64 -3.70 -21.23
N GLY A 144 -16.37 -2.69 -20.39
CA GLY A 144 -16.56 -2.71 -18.95
C GLY A 144 -15.63 -3.70 -18.24
N LYS A 145 -14.57 -4.17 -18.89
CA LYS A 145 -13.65 -5.20 -18.37
C LYS A 145 -12.38 -4.57 -17.83
N VAL A 146 -11.86 -5.13 -16.75
CA VAL A 146 -10.48 -4.85 -16.31
C VAL A 146 -9.54 -5.37 -17.39
N VAL A 147 -8.68 -4.49 -17.91
CA VAL A 147 -7.70 -4.82 -18.95
C VAL A 147 -6.28 -4.84 -18.41
N ASN A 148 -6.01 -4.12 -17.32
CA ASN A 148 -4.71 -4.14 -16.66
C ASN A 148 -4.85 -3.84 -15.15
N ASN A 149 -4.24 -4.66 -14.29
CA ASN A 149 -4.11 -4.41 -12.85
C ASN A 149 -2.67 -4.54 -12.37
N ASP A 150 -1.70 -4.48 -13.29
CA ASP A 150 -0.29 -4.62 -13.00
C ASP A 150 0.27 -3.33 -12.40
N TYR A 151 0.15 -3.18 -11.08
CA TYR A 151 0.62 -2.00 -10.36
C TYR A 151 2.13 -1.74 -10.46
N ASN A 152 2.92 -2.70 -10.96
CA ASN A 152 4.36 -2.50 -11.18
C ASN A 152 4.64 -1.75 -12.48
N TRP A 153 3.91 -2.10 -13.55
CA TRP A 153 4.15 -1.59 -14.91
C TRP A 153 3.11 -0.60 -15.41
N LEU A 154 1.96 -0.48 -14.73
CA LEU A 154 0.84 0.34 -15.20
C LEU A 154 1.25 1.80 -15.43
N THR A 155 2.08 2.35 -14.53
CA THR A 155 2.57 3.73 -14.68
C THR A 155 3.47 3.86 -15.91
N THR A 156 4.32 2.86 -16.17
CA THR A 156 5.20 2.81 -17.35
C THR A 156 4.44 2.91 -18.66
N TYR A 157 3.27 2.29 -18.76
CA TYR A 157 2.42 2.47 -19.94
C TYR A 157 1.90 3.90 -20.06
N PHE A 158 1.57 4.58 -18.96
CA PHE A 158 1.18 6.00 -18.99
C PHE A 158 2.34 6.92 -19.40
N GLU A 159 3.54 6.61 -18.94
CA GLU A 159 4.75 7.40 -19.18
C GLU A 159 5.28 7.20 -20.62
N VAL A 160 5.13 6.00 -21.19
CA VAL A 160 5.67 5.66 -22.51
C VAL A 160 4.60 5.67 -23.60
N ASN A 161 3.51 4.91 -23.45
CA ASN A 161 2.54 4.69 -24.53
C ASN A 161 1.54 5.84 -24.66
N PHE A 162 1.17 6.49 -23.55
CA PHE A 162 0.27 7.65 -23.57
C PHE A 162 0.99 8.98 -23.82
N ARG A 163 2.31 8.94 -24.07
CA ARG A 163 3.16 10.11 -24.34
C ARG A 163 2.63 11.09 -25.41
N PRO A 164 2.00 10.65 -26.52
CA PRO A 164 1.43 11.57 -27.50
C PRO A 164 0.36 12.53 -26.95
N TRP A 165 -0.23 12.21 -25.79
CA TRP A 165 -1.27 13.02 -25.15
C TRP A 165 -0.84 13.65 -23.82
N HIS A 166 0.44 13.60 -23.46
CA HIS A 166 0.96 14.31 -22.30
C HIS A 166 0.76 15.82 -22.43
N LYS A 167 0.54 16.51 -21.30
CA LYS A 167 0.49 17.98 -21.29
C LYS A 167 1.85 18.56 -21.69
N LYS A 168 1.83 19.76 -22.26
CA LYS A 168 3.07 20.49 -22.57
C LYS A 168 3.88 20.72 -21.29
N GLY A 169 5.15 20.29 -21.32
CA GLY A 169 6.06 20.44 -20.19
C GLY A 169 5.86 19.40 -19.07
N ALA A 170 5.16 18.30 -19.35
CA ALA A 170 5.14 17.13 -18.47
C ALA A 170 6.58 16.65 -18.17
N PRO A 171 6.88 16.25 -16.93
CA PRO A 171 8.19 15.71 -16.58
C PRO A 171 8.43 14.38 -17.28
N GLU A 172 9.67 14.08 -17.63
CA GLU A 172 10.04 12.75 -18.12
C GLU A 172 10.31 11.84 -16.91
N LEU A 173 9.33 11.01 -16.54
CA LEU A 173 9.43 10.13 -15.37
C LEU A 173 10.15 8.80 -15.65
N TYR A 174 10.24 8.38 -16.93
CA TYR A 174 10.90 7.12 -17.32
C TYR A 174 11.82 7.29 -18.55
N PRO A 175 12.84 8.17 -18.45
CA PRO A 175 13.75 8.50 -19.55
C PRO A 175 14.58 7.28 -19.96
N VAL A 176 14.80 7.13 -21.26
CA VAL A 176 15.46 5.95 -21.87
C VAL A 176 16.82 5.67 -21.23
N GLU A 177 17.60 6.72 -20.96
CA GLU A 177 18.95 6.64 -20.41
C GLU A 177 19.00 6.19 -18.94
N LEU A 178 17.90 6.31 -18.17
CA LEU A 178 17.84 5.89 -16.77
C LEU A 178 17.01 4.62 -16.53
N ARG A 179 16.37 4.04 -17.55
CA ARG A 179 15.45 2.90 -17.37
C ARG A 179 16.08 1.74 -16.63
N GLU A 180 17.31 1.36 -16.98
CA GLU A 180 17.98 0.24 -16.32
C GLU A 180 18.20 0.50 -14.82
N GLU A 181 18.55 1.72 -14.44
CA GLU A 181 18.75 2.10 -13.04
C GLU A 181 17.42 2.19 -12.28
N ILE A 182 16.40 2.76 -12.92
CA ILE A 182 15.04 2.85 -12.38
C ILE A 182 14.46 1.45 -12.15
N ASP A 183 14.60 0.53 -13.10
CA ASP A 183 14.08 -0.83 -13.00
C ASP A 183 14.76 -1.60 -11.86
N LYS A 184 16.09 -1.50 -11.75
CA LYS A 184 16.85 -2.10 -10.63
C LYS A 184 16.40 -1.54 -9.29
N MET A 185 16.24 -0.22 -9.19
CA MET A 185 15.80 0.44 -7.96
C MET A 185 14.35 0.07 -7.61
N ASN A 186 13.45 -0.02 -8.60
CA ASN A 186 12.06 -0.39 -8.40
C ASN A 186 11.92 -1.83 -7.88
N LEU A 187 12.69 -2.77 -8.43
CA LEU A 187 12.74 -4.15 -7.92
C LEU A 187 13.22 -4.19 -6.47
N TRP A 188 14.31 -3.48 -6.18
CA TRP A 188 14.83 -3.40 -4.82
C TRP A 188 13.83 -2.76 -3.85
N LEU A 189 13.23 -1.62 -4.21
CA LEU A 189 12.22 -0.93 -3.40
C LEU A 189 10.98 -1.79 -3.19
N PHE A 190 10.54 -2.54 -4.21
CA PHE A 190 9.40 -3.43 -4.10
C PHE A 190 9.66 -4.52 -3.05
N ASP A 191 10.73 -5.29 -3.21
CA ASP A 191 11.02 -6.43 -2.35
C ASP A 191 11.40 -6.02 -0.93
N ASN A 192 12.23 -4.97 -0.81
CA ASN A 192 12.86 -4.60 0.45
C ASN A 192 12.05 -3.61 1.28
N ILE A 193 11.26 -2.75 0.64
CA ILE A 193 10.56 -1.67 1.35
C ILE A 193 9.05 -1.82 1.21
N ASN A 194 8.52 -1.74 -0.01
CA ASN A 194 7.09 -1.61 -0.24
C ASN A 194 6.33 -2.89 0.10
N ASN A 195 6.87 -4.06 -0.22
CA ASN A 195 6.24 -5.34 0.07
C ASN A 195 6.67 -5.92 1.43
N ALA A 196 7.86 -5.56 1.93
CA ALA A 196 8.38 -6.04 3.21
C ALA A 196 7.47 -5.68 4.40
N VAL A 197 6.92 -4.46 4.43
CA VAL A 197 5.97 -4.05 5.48
C VAL A 197 4.70 -4.91 5.50
N TYR A 198 4.23 -5.37 4.34
CA TYR A 198 3.10 -6.30 4.24
C TYR A 198 3.49 -7.71 4.63
N ARG A 199 4.68 -8.18 4.22
CA ARG A 199 5.23 -9.48 4.66
C ARG A 199 5.31 -9.54 6.18
N SER A 200 5.79 -8.47 6.81
CA SER A 200 5.80 -8.36 8.26
C SER A 200 4.39 -8.35 8.86
N SER A 201 3.51 -7.46 8.37
CA SER A 201 2.23 -7.18 9.03
C SER A 201 1.17 -8.26 8.82
N PHE A 202 1.19 -8.97 7.69
CA PHE A 202 0.17 -9.95 7.32
C PHE A 202 0.58 -11.40 7.55
N SER A 203 1.85 -11.67 7.86
CA SER A 203 2.28 -13.02 8.21
C SER A 203 1.54 -13.53 9.45
N ARG A 204 1.29 -14.85 9.45
CA ARG A 204 0.65 -15.59 10.55
C ARG A 204 1.64 -16.48 11.30
N SER A 205 2.93 -16.26 11.09
CA SER A 205 4.04 -16.85 11.85
C SER A 205 5.01 -15.76 12.29
N ASN A 206 5.71 -16.01 13.40
CA ASN A 206 6.75 -15.10 13.86
C ASN A 206 7.90 -15.05 12.86
N GLU A 207 8.27 -16.19 12.29
CA GLU A 207 9.32 -16.29 11.29
C GLU A 207 9.01 -15.38 10.08
N GLY A 208 7.79 -15.45 9.53
CA GLY A 208 7.38 -14.58 8.42
C GLY A 208 7.28 -13.11 8.81
N HIS A 209 6.85 -12.82 10.03
CA HIS A 209 6.82 -11.45 10.56
C HIS A 209 8.23 -10.83 10.62
N PHE A 210 9.15 -11.51 11.30
CA PHE A 210 10.52 -11.02 11.50
C PHE A 210 11.35 -11.05 10.21
N ASP A 211 11.09 -11.99 9.30
CA ASP A 211 11.66 -11.96 7.94
C ASP A 211 11.30 -10.66 7.20
N GLY A 212 10.04 -10.23 7.27
CA GLY A 212 9.62 -8.92 6.73
C GLY A 212 10.26 -7.72 7.43
N VAL A 213 10.34 -7.74 8.77
CA VAL A 213 11.00 -6.68 9.56
C VAL A 213 12.48 -6.56 9.19
N ASN A 214 13.20 -7.68 9.20
CA ASN A 214 14.62 -7.72 8.88
C ASN A 214 14.89 -7.28 7.45
N THR A 215 14.06 -7.72 6.50
CA THR A 215 14.14 -7.25 5.12
C THR A 215 14.02 -5.72 5.05
N PHE A 216 13.03 -5.15 5.73
CA PHE A 216 12.81 -3.70 5.72
C PHE A 216 13.97 -2.91 6.32
N PHE A 217 14.55 -3.41 7.42
CA PHE A 217 15.59 -2.71 8.15
C PHE A 217 17.03 -3.06 7.75
N ALA A 218 17.24 -4.04 6.86
CA ALA A 218 18.55 -4.54 6.46
C ALA A 218 19.51 -3.41 6.05
N ASP A 219 19.04 -2.50 5.19
CA ASP A 219 19.86 -1.40 4.66
C ASP A 219 19.81 -0.13 5.54
N PHE A 220 18.90 -0.08 6.53
CA PHE A 220 18.96 0.92 7.60
C PHE A 220 20.00 0.57 8.67
N ALA A 221 20.81 -0.48 8.43
CA ALA A 221 21.90 -0.90 9.28
C ALA A 221 21.46 -1.27 10.70
N VAL A 222 20.25 -1.83 10.81
CA VAL A 222 19.74 -2.43 12.04
C VAL A 222 20.12 -3.91 12.01
N PRO A 223 20.74 -4.46 13.06
CA PRO A 223 21.05 -5.88 13.09
C PRO A 223 19.76 -6.72 13.02
N PRO A 224 19.79 -7.90 12.36
CA PRO A 224 18.61 -8.72 12.18
C PRO A 224 18.05 -9.23 13.52
N ALA A 225 16.72 -9.30 13.62
CA ALA A 225 15.99 -9.88 14.74
C ALA A 225 15.60 -11.35 14.47
N ASP A 226 15.73 -12.22 15.46
CA ASP A 226 15.27 -13.61 15.36
C ASP A 226 13.75 -13.74 15.52
N ALA A 227 13.22 -14.96 15.36
CA ALA A 227 11.79 -15.24 15.49
C ALA A 227 11.18 -15.00 16.89
N LYS A 228 12.00 -14.66 17.89
CA LYS A 228 11.58 -14.25 19.24
C LYS A 228 11.73 -12.73 19.45
N GLY A 229 12.12 -11.99 18.41
CA GLY A 229 12.39 -10.57 18.45
C GLY A 229 13.73 -10.18 19.06
N ARG A 230 14.67 -11.12 19.20
CA ARG A 230 16.00 -10.85 19.75
C ARG A 230 16.93 -10.39 18.64
N ILE A 231 17.66 -9.29 18.84
CA ILE A 231 18.55 -8.73 17.84
C ILE A 231 19.94 -9.37 17.93
N GLU A 232 20.53 -9.75 16.80
CA GLU A 232 21.89 -10.30 16.76
C GLU A 232 22.91 -9.27 17.28
N GLY A 233 23.70 -9.65 18.30
CA GLY A 233 24.69 -8.77 18.94
C GLY A 233 24.16 -7.89 20.09
N GLU A 234 22.91 -8.07 20.52
CA GLU A 234 22.33 -7.39 21.68
C GLU A 234 22.89 -8.00 23.00
N GLU A 235 24.08 -7.56 23.41
CA GLU A 235 24.58 -7.68 24.80
C GLU A 235 24.52 -6.28 25.47
N ASP A 236 24.03 -6.22 26.71
CA ASP A 236 24.05 -5.02 27.57
C ASP A 236 23.40 -3.73 27.03
N GLY A 237 22.34 -3.87 26.22
CA GLY A 237 21.57 -2.71 25.74
C GLY A 237 22.31 -1.84 24.71
N PHE A 238 23.42 -2.35 24.16
CA PHE A 238 24.10 -1.74 23.02
C PHE A 238 23.51 -2.27 21.71
N ARG A 239 23.14 -1.36 20.80
CA ARG A 239 22.71 -1.69 19.43
C ARG A 239 23.66 -1.02 18.46
N ALA A 240 24.48 -1.81 17.78
CA ALA A 240 25.31 -1.30 16.70
C ALA A 240 24.41 -0.84 15.55
N SER A 241 24.43 0.44 15.21
CA SER A 241 23.74 0.96 14.03
C SER A 241 24.80 1.21 12.98
N THR A 242 24.99 0.25 12.08
CA THR A 242 26.19 0.19 11.22
C THR A 242 26.34 1.44 10.35
N HIS A 243 25.25 2.12 10.00
CA HIS A 243 25.29 3.37 9.24
C HIS A 243 25.85 4.54 10.07
N TYR A 244 25.36 4.73 11.30
CA TYR A 244 25.87 5.78 12.18
C TYR A 244 27.27 5.44 12.68
N ASP A 245 27.58 4.18 12.97
CA ASP A 245 28.91 3.77 13.42
C ASP A 245 29.98 3.86 12.30
N LEU A 246 29.59 3.85 11.02
CA LEU A 246 30.49 4.05 9.88
C LEU A 246 30.56 5.50 9.38
N ALA A 247 29.45 6.24 9.46
CA ALA A 247 29.36 7.62 8.98
C ALA A 247 29.75 8.66 10.05
N LEU A 248 29.33 8.48 11.32
CA LEU A 248 29.65 9.40 12.41
C LEU A 248 31.14 9.62 12.63
N PRO A 249 32.03 8.61 12.53
CA PRO A 249 33.47 8.84 12.72
C PRO A 249 34.11 9.68 11.62
N LYS A 250 33.45 9.84 10.47
CA LYS A 250 33.96 10.57 9.31
C LYS A 250 33.37 11.97 9.15
N ILE A 251 32.39 12.33 9.98
CA ILE A 251 31.75 13.64 9.95
C ILE A 251 32.39 14.49 11.05
N ASP A 252 33.00 15.60 10.65
CA ASP A 252 33.52 16.62 11.57
C ASP A 252 32.36 17.48 12.06
N TRP A 253 31.67 16.98 13.08
CA TRP A 253 30.53 17.65 13.67
C TRP A 253 30.91 18.98 14.34
N ASP A 254 32.15 19.12 14.83
CA ASP A 254 32.65 20.35 15.43
C ASP A 254 32.74 21.46 14.37
N ALA A 255 33.16 21.12 13.14
CA ALA A 255 33.14 22.04 12.00
C ALA A 255 31.71 22.43 11.58
N GLN A 256 30.75 21.49 11.64
CA GLN A 256 29.38 21.72 11.17
C GLN A 256 28.55 22.55 12.16
N TRP A 257 28.72 22.32 13.46
CA TRP A 257 27.90 22.95 14.50
C TRP A 257 28.61 24.11 15.20
N LYS A 258 29.91 24.32 14.93
CA LYS A 258 30.75 25.38 15.53
C LYS A 258 30.82 25.34 17.06
N VAL A 259 30.46 24.20 17.66
CA VAL A 259 30.57 23.87 19.08
C VAL A 259 31.07 22.43 19.19
N SER A 260 31.83 22.12 20.23
CA SER A 260 32.39 20.78 20.42
C SER A 260 31.28 19.75 20.60
N THR A 261 31.42 18.61 19.95
CA THR A 261 30.48 17.48 20.00
C THR A 261 31.02 16.31 20.82
N GLU A 262 32.15 16.50 21.50
CA GLU A 262 32.70 15.50 22.40
C GLU A 262 31.73 15.19 23.55
N ARG A 263 31.60 13.91 23.89
CA ARG A 263 30.67 13.40 24.92
C ARG A 263 30.84 14.08 26.28
N ALA A 264 32.06 14.48 26.63
CA ALA A 264 32.37 15.21 27.86
C ALA A 264 31.78 16.63 27.87
N TYR A 265 31.69 17.28 26.71
CA TYR A 265 31.11 18.61 26.54
C TYR A 265 29.57 18.56 26.55
N LEU A 266 28.97 17.60 25.83
CA LEU A 266 27.51 17.46 25.75
C LEU A 266 26.84 16.96 27.06
N SER A 267 27.60 16.31 27.94
CA SER A 267 27.09 15.71 29.19
C SER A 267 27.35 16.54 30.44
N SER A 268 28.12 17.63 30.37
CA SER A 268 28.55 18.40 31.55
C SER A 268 27.73 19.65 31.84
N ASP A 269 26.95 20.15 30.87
CA ASP A 269 26.03 21.28 31.05
C ASP A 269 24.56 20.81 31.00
N PRO A 270 23.86 20.75 32.16
CA PRO A 270 22.45 20.31 32.23
C PRO A 270 21.47 21.31 31.61
N THR A 271 21.92 22.49 31.16
CA THR A 271 21.11 23.48 30.45
C THR A 271 21.21 23.37 28.93
N HIS A 272 22.06 22.45 28.42
CA HIS A 272 22.25 22.27 26.99
C HIS A 272 20.96 21.74 26.33
N PRO A 273 20.47 22.33 25.22
CA PRO A 273 19.17 22.01 24.62
C PRO A 273 19.04 20.57 24.07
N ILE A 274 20.16 19.83 24.03
CA ILE A 274 20.26 18.43 23.56
C ILE A 274 20.48 17.47 24.75
N TYR A 275 20.49 17.94 26.00
CA TYR A 275 20.63 17.07 27.16
C TYR A 275 19.42 16.12 27.29
N LEU A 276 19.61 14.88 26.85
CA LEU A 276 18.64 13.80 26.95
C LEU A 276 18.88 13.03 28.26
N GLY A 277 18.41 13.59 29.38
CA GLY A 277 18.51 12.95 30.71
C GLY A 277 17.77 11.60 30.83
N ASN A 278 16.95 11.26 29.84
CA ASN A 278 16.37 9.95 29.63
C ASN A 278 16.24 9.75 28.12
N ASN A 279 17.13 8.97 27.52
CA ASN A 279 16.90 8.42 26.18
C ASN A 279 15.63 7.56 26.26
N ARG A 280 14.48 8.16 25.91
CA ARG A 280 13.19 7.48 25.85
C ARG A 280 13.27 6.40 24.76
N ARG A 281 13.65 5.20 25.20
CA ARG A 281 12.88 3.98 25.05
C ARG A 281 11.76 4.09 24.01
N PHE A 282 11.93 3.40 22.89
CA PHE A 282 10.85 2.60 22.31
C PHE A 282 10.59 1.39 23.24
N ASP A 283 10.23 1.67 24.51
CA ASP A 283 9.50 0.69 25.30
C ASP A 283 8.10 0.71 24.69
N ILE A 284 7.84 -0.30 23.87
CA ILE A 284 6.48 -0.64 23.48
C ILE A 284 5.82 -1.11 24.78
N ASP A 285 5.13 -0.18 25.45
CA ASP A 285 4.23 -0.51 26.55
C ASP A 285 3.15 -1.46 26.00
N PRO A 286 3.03 -2.69 26.53
CA PRO A 286 2.05 -3.67 26.04
C PRO A 286 0.59 -3.23 26.23
N THR A 287 0.34 -2.10 26.89
CA THR A 287 -1.01 -1.52 27.05
C THR A 287 -1.50 -0.69 25.84
N TRP A 288 -0.70 -0.56 24.77
CA TRP A 288 -1.18 0.12 23.54
C TRP A 288 -2.35 -0.59 22.84
N TYR A 289 -2.64 -1.85 23.16
CA TYR A 289 -3.86 -2.53 22.69
C TYR A 289 -5.13 -2.07 23.42
N ASP A 290 -5.03 -1.35 24.55
CA ASP A 290 -6.18 -0.95 25.38
C ASP A 290 -6.51 0.56 25.34
N LEU A 291 -5.80 1.37 24.53
CA LEU A 291 -6.22 2.74 24.25
C LEU A 291 -7.25 2.76 23.11
N GLY A 292 -8.48 2.45 23.52
CA GLY A 292 -9.68 2.75 22.77
C GLY A 292 -9.71 4.21 22.33
N ALA A 293 -10.30 4.40 21.16
CA ALA A 293 -10.81 5.69 20.73
C ALA A 293 -11.65 6.34 21.85
N GLU A 294 -11.15 7.41 22.46
CA GLU A 294 -12.06 8.44 22.92
C GLU A 294 -12.63 9.14 21.68
N SER A 295 -13.88 8.82 21.42
CA SER A 295 -14.72 9.47 20.41
C SER A 295 -14.77 10.98 20.67
N PRO A 296 -14.90 11.83 19.63
CA PRO A 296 -15.30 13.22 19.85
C PRO A 296 -16.60 13.23 20.67
N LYS A 297 -16.59 13.95 21.80
CA LYS A 297 -17.72 14.04 22.72
C LYS A 297 -18.99 14.40 21.95
N LYS A 298 -19.97 13.49 21.97
CA LYS A 298 -21.35 13.76 21.57
C LYS A 298 -22.01 14.50 22.72
N GLU A 299 -22.63 15.65 22.46
CA GLU A 299 -23.43 16.36 23.46
C GLU A 299 -24.50 15.41 24.03
N GLU A 300 -24.60 15.38 25.36
CA GLU A 300 -25.58 14.58 26.09
C GLU A 300 -27.00 15.04 25.77
N LYS A 301 -27.82 14.12 25.26
CA LYS A 301 -29.27 14.14 25.51
C LYS A 301 -29.67 12.87 26.22
N GLU A 302 -30.43 13.07 27.28
CA GLU A 302 -30.78 12.13 28.33
C GLU A 302 -31.57 10.90 27.86
N THR A 303 -31.44 9.85 28.68
CA THR A 303 -32.22 8.60 28.81
C THR A 303 -32.03 7.45 27.79
N PRO A 304 -31.60 6.25 28.24
CA PRO A 304 -31.50 5.07 27.40
C PRO A 304 -32.82 4.25 27.40
N PRO A 305 -33.24 3.67 26.27
CA PRO A 305 -34.12 2.50 26.29
C PRO A 305 -33.29 1.24 26.54
N SER A 306 -33.84 0.37 27.37
CA SER A 306 -33.32 -0.93 27.81
C SER A 306 -32.94 -1.86 26.66
N CYS A 307 -31.72 -2.40 26.70
CA CYS A 307 -31.34 -3.60 25.95
C CYS A 307 -31.86 -4.84 26.69
N GLY A 308 -32.75 -5.60 26.05
CA GLY A 308 -33.18 -6.92 26.49
C GLY A 308 -32.55 -7.98 25.61
N CYS A 309 -31.47 -8.61 26.07
CA CYS A 309 -31.13 -9.96 25.66
C CYS A 309 -32.04 -10.93 26.44
N CYS A 310 -32.82 -11.75 25.74
CA CYS A 310 -33.33 -13.00 26.30
C CYS A 310 -32.73 -14.15 25.49
N CYS A 311 -31.95 -14.98 26.19
CA CYS A 311 -31.72 -16.36 25.82
C CYS A 311 -33.06 -17.13 25.82
N GLY A 312 -33.25 -17.97 24.80
CA GLY A 312 -34.39 -18.87 24.61
C GLY A 312 -34.38 -19.42 23.20
#